data_AF-A0A952WRW6-F1
#
_entry.id   AF-A0A952WRW6-F1
#
_cell.length_a   1.000
_cell.length_b   1.000
_cell.length_c   1.000
_cell.angle_alpha   90.00
_cell.angle_beta   90.00
_cell.angle_gamma   90.00
#
_symmetry.space_group_name_H-M   'P 1'
#
loop_
_entity.id
_entity.type
_entity.pdbx_description
1 polymer ?
#
loop_
_entity_poly.entity_id
_entity_poly.type
_entity_poly.pdbx_seq_one_letter_code
_entity_poly.pdbx_strand_id
1 'polypeptide(L)'
;MSDRPRISRRIPPSGAFPASAARLVVVAAIFAIGTPCALAQRDKDDQKRKDQIIEESRRVFGDGAAKSPDDAPELSAWSILIAIFRGDDQEKEAAAALAQVRTKGQLPEAVMQKRGEATCILVGTFKGPDDAAAKSELERVQQMVIDGVTVYAMSYLAPPPKKDLKGSIPEYNLVQAKLLYGKRAVQTLQVAVYGREDIDRPTEKDLKECRAAAEQAVIRLRQEGEQAFYYHGPRRSMVTVGVFDLTDFDPRVPSYKSSRLRETQKRFPHNLYNGQAIRVRAPGQPARIQPSNLVAIPEK
;
A
#
# COMPACT_ATOMS: atom_id res chain seq x y z
N MET A 1 -43.64 64.07 26.86
CA MET A 1 -42.75 63.25 26.00
C MET A 1 -41.64 62.70 26.89
N SER A 2 -41.38 61.41 26.79
CA SER A 2 -40.93 60.50 27.87
C SER A 2 -39.60 60.80 28.57
N ASP A 3 -39.76 61.18 29.83
CA ASP A 3 -39.14 60.71 31.09
C ASP A 3 -38.12 59.54 31.06
N ARG A 4 -36.89 59.78 31.56
CA ARG A 4 -36.21 59.10 32.72
C ARG A 4 -34.67 58.96 32.63
N PRO A 5 -33.97 58.91 33.80
CA PRO A 5 -32.61 59.42 33.98
C PRO A 5 -31.51 58.33 34.07
N ARG A 6 -30.24 58.73 33.85
CA ARG A 6 -29.05 57.91 34.12
C ARG A 6 -28.48 58.19 35.51
N ILE A 7 -28.58 57.22 36.41
CA ILE A 7 -27.75 57.10 37.63
C ILE A 7 -27.34 55.63 37.76
N SER A 8 -26.04 55.36 37.97
CA SER A 8 -25.49 54.56 39.08
C SER A 8 -24.25 53.71 38.74
N ARG A 9 -23.14 54.03 39.45
CA ARG A 9 -22.19 53.18 40.23
C ARG A 9 -21.70 51.85 39.61
N ARG A 10 -20.38 51.69 39.34
CA ARG A 10 -19.22 51.31 40.20
C ARG A 10 -19.04 49.78 40.45
N ILE A 11 -17.88 49.28 39.96
CA ILE A 11 -16.96 48.22 40.51
C ILE A 11 -17.38 46.73 40.34
N PRO A 12 -16.48 45.73 40.13
CA PRO A 12 -15.21 45.63 39.37
C PRO A 12 -15.17 44.40 38.40
N PRO A 13 -14.10 44.18 37.61
CA PRO A 13 -13.88 42.93 36.88
C PRO A 13 -12.99 41.95 37.67
N SER A 14 -13.35 40.66 37.70
CA SER A 14 -12.56 39.58 38.28
C SER A 14 -12.18 38.53 37.23
N GLY A 15 -10.86 38.34 37.08
CA GLY A 15 -10.19 37.09 36.72
C GLY A 15 -10.29 36.63 35.27
N ALA A 16 -9.32 35.93 34.69
CA ALA A 16 -7.97 35.61 35.09
C ALA A 16 -7.30 35.06 33.83
N PHE A 17 -6.17 35.64 33.42
CA PHE A 17 -5.24 35.05 32.47
C PHE A 17 -3.83 35.37 32.96
N PRO A 18 -3.00 34.39 33.34
CA PRO A 18 -1.58 34.64 33.45
C PRO A 18 -0.94 34.46 32.08
N ALA A 19 -0.41 35.56 31.57
CA ALA A 19 0.65 35.58 30.58
C ALA A 19 2.02 35.53 31.28
N SER A 20 3.00 35.07 30.51
CA SER A 20 4.41 35.42 30.58
C SER A 20 5.22 34.88 31.77
N ALA A 21 6.54 34.76 31.69
CA ALA A 21 7.53 34.59 30.63
C ALA A 21 8.88 34.69 31.38
N ALA A 22 9.89 33.98 30.88
CA ALA A 22 11.31 34.34 30.94
C ALA A 22 12.04 34.42 32.31
N ARG A 23 13.15 33.68 32.38
CA ARG A 23 14.55 34.14 32.59
C ARG A 23 15.47 32.91 32.64
N LEU A 24 16.38 32.69 31.69
CA LEU A 24 17.77 33.21 31.58
C LEU A 24 18.61 32.89 32.85
N VAL A 25 19.43 31.82 32.90
CA VAL A 25 20.85 31.60 32.48
C VAL A 25 21.82 31.53 33.68
N VAL A 26 22.45 30.33 33.85
CA VAL A 26 23.87 29.95 34.13
C VAL A 26 24.56 30.62 35.36
N VAL A 27 25.35 30.00 36.27
CA VAL A 27 26.55 29.11 36.28
C VAL A 27 26.67 28.59 37.76
N ALA A 28 27.05 27.36 38.12
CA ALA A 28 28.44 26.88 38.23
C ALA A 28 28.49 25.41 38.72
N ALA A 29 29.55 24.71 38.29
CA ALA A 29 29.83 23.30 38.46
C ALA A 29 30.46 22.90 39.81
N ILE A 30 30.24 21.66 40.26
CA ILE A 30 31.23 20.81 40.95
C ILE A 30 31.01 19.34 40.54
N PHE A 31 32.10 18.67 40.18
CA PHE A 31 32.22 17.24 39.85
C PHE A 31 31.83 16.30 41.00
N ALA A 32 31.19 15.17 40.68
CA ALA A 32 31.37 13.91 41.41
C ALA A 32 31.25 12.71 40.45
N ILE A 33 32.30 11.88 40.48
CA ILE A 33 32.50 10.64 39.75
C ILE A 33 31.70 9.53 40.46
N GLY A 34 30.99 8.65 39.73
CA GLY A 34 30.34 7.50 40.34
C GLY A 34 29.44 6.63 39.45
N THR A 35 30.06 5.67 38.74
CA THR A 35 29.55 4.34 38.33
C THR A 35 28.41 4.21 37.28
N PRO A 36 28.70 3.66 36.07
CA PRO A 36 27.71 3.11 35.15
C PRO A 36 27.57 1.60 35.41
N CYS A 37 26.58 1.15 36.18
CA CYS A 37 26.35 -0.31 36.30
C CYS A 37 24.89 -0.74 36.42
N ALA A 38 23.96 0.12 36.87
CA ALA A 38 22.60 -0.32 37.19
C ALA A 38 21.66 -0.53 35.97
N LEU A 39 21.89 0.15 34.84
CA LEU A 39 21.01 0.03 33.66
C LEU A 39 21.36 -1.18 32.78
N ALA A 40 22.63 -1.55 32.67
CA ALA A 40 23.07 -2.71 31.90
C ALA A 40 22.78 -4.06 32.58
N GLN A 41 22.56 -4.06 33.90
CA GLN A 41 22.18 -5.26 34.66
C GLN A 41 20.69 -5.58 34.50
N ARG A 42 19.83 -4.55 34.41
CA ARG A 42 18.37 -4.70 34.27
C ARG A 42 17.98 -5.37 32.94
N ASP A 43 18.66 -5.01 31.86
CA ASP A 43 18.44 -5.62 30.52
C ASP A 43 18.86 -7.09 30.47
N LYS A 44 19.92 -7.46 31.20
CA LYS A 44 20.42 -8.84 31.26
C LYS A 44 19.49 -9.74 32.09
N ASP A 45 18.94 -9.22 33.18
CA ASP A 45 18.00 -9.95 34.03
C ASP A 45 16.65 -10.17 33.33
N ASP A 46 16.18 -9.20 32.55
CA ASP A 46 14.96 -9.33 31.74
C ASP A 46 15.14 -10.31 30.58
N GLN A 47 16.31 -10.31 29.93
CA GLN A 47 16.61 -11.29 28.89
C GLN A 47 16.70 -12.71 29.46
N LYS A 48 17.36 -12.88 30.61
CA LYS A 48 17.47 -14.18 31.29
C LYS A 48 16.11 -14.72 31.73
N ARG A 49 15.19 -13.86 32.17
CA ARG A 49 13.80 -14.24 32.48
C ARG A 49 13.04 -14.70 31.24
N LYS A 50 13.18 -14.00 30.10
CA LYS A 50 12.56 -14.42 28.84
C LYS A 50 13.07 -15.77 28.38
N ASP A 51 14.39 -16.00 28.46
CA ASP A 51 15.01 -17.25 28.06
C ASP A 51 14.54 -18.41 28.96
N GLN A 52 14.41 -18.19 30.27
CA GLN A 52 13.84 -19.17 31.21
C GLN A 52 12.38 -19.49 30.91
N ILE A 53 11.55 -18.49 30.60
CA ILE A 53 10.14 -18.70 30.24
C ILE A 53 10.03 -19.49 28.94
N ILE A 54 10.88 -19.22 27.96
CA ILE A 54 10.91 -19.94 26.67
C ILE A 54 11.32 -21.41 26.89
N GLU A 55 12.30 -21.66 27.75
CA GLU A 55 12.76 -23.01 28.06
C GLU A 55 11.75 -23.80 28.90
N GLU A 56 11.12 -23.17 29.89
CA GLU A 56 10.00 -23.77 30.64
C GLU A 56 8.80 -24.05 29.74
N SER A 57 8.47 -23.13 28.81
CA SER A 57 7.39 -23.34 27.83
C SER A 57 7.71 -24.49 26.88
N ARG A 58 8.96 -24.61 26.41
CA ARG A 58 9.41 -25.71 25.55
C ARG A 58 9.35 -27.06 26.30
N ARG A 59 9.60 -27.04 27.61
CA ARG A 59 9.51 -28.21 28.49
C ARG A 59 8.07 -28.64 28.82
N VAL A 60 7.15 -27.70 28.92
CA VAL A 60 5.73 -27.97 29.23
C VAL A 60 4.93 -28.36 27.99
N PHE A 61 5.27 -27.83 26.81
CA PHE A 61 4.45 -28.00 25.59
C PHE A 61 5.07 -28.87 24.49
N GLY A 62 6.33 -29.32 24.63
CA GLY A 62 7.01 -30.17 23.65
C GLY A 62 7.32 -29.46 22.33
N ASP A 63 8.23 -30.00 21.51
CA ASP A 63 8.75 -29.42 20.25
C ASP A 63 7.73 -29.34 19.08
N GLY A 64 6.43 -29.26 19.40
CA GLY A 64 5.41 -28.89 18.45
C GLY A 64 5.46 -27.38 18.22
N ALA A 65 6.27 -26.93 17.26
CA ALA A 65 6.25 -25.56 16.76
C ALA A 65 4.81 -25.11 16.48
N ALA A 66 4.28 -24.25 17.35
CA ALA A 66 3.04 -23.55 17.10
C ALA A 66 3.26 -22.68 15.86
N LYS A 67 2.65 -23.05 14.74
CA LYS A 67 2.61 -22.22 13.54
C LYS A 67 2.00 -20.87 13.91
N SER A 68 2.72 -19.80 13.61
CA SER A 68 2.21 -18.44 13.72
C SER A 68 0.93 -18.29 12.88
N PRO A 69 -0.04 -17.43 13.29
CA PRO A 69 -1.26 -17.17 12.51
C PRO A 69 -1.01 -16.63 11.09
N ASP A 70 0.22 -16.19 10.79
CA ASP A 70 0.65 -15.71 9.48
C ASP A 70 0.96 -16.82 8.46
N ASP A 71 0.98 -18.09 8.84
CA ASP A 71 1.25 -19.22 7.92
C ASP A 71 -0.04 -19.82 7.30
N ALA A 72 -1.06 -19.00 7.05
CA ALA A 72 -2.15 -19.41 6.17
C ALA A 72 -1.62 -19.45 4.72
N PRO A 73 -1.76 -20.56 3.97
CA PRO A 73 -1.22 -20.64 2.62
C PRO A 73 -1.80 -19.54 1.74
N GLU A 74 -0.96 -18.64 1.23
CA GLU A 74 -1.35 -17.70 0.19
C GLU A 74 -1.73 -18.49 -1.07
N LEU A 75 -3.02 -18.71 -1.27
CA LEU A 75 -3.53 -19.35 -2.47
C LEU A 75 -3.25 -18.44 -3.67
N SER A 76 -2.29 -18.84 -4.50
CA SER A 76 -1.92 -18.23 -5.79
C SER A 76 -2.91 -18.58 -6.92
N ALA A 77 -4.09 -19.09 -6.56
CA ALA A 77 -5.12 -19.58 -7.47
C ALA A 77 -6.39 -18.71 -7.44
N TRP A 78 -7.25 -18.91 -8.44
CA TRP A 78 -8.60 -18.35 -8.43
C TRP A 78 -9.43 -18.99 -7.32
N SER A 79 -10.32 -18.21 -6.69
CA SER A 79 -11.18 -18.70 -5.61
C SER A 79 -12.54 -18.01 -5.67
N ILE A 80 -13.58 -18.64 -5.14
CA ILE A 80 -14.92 -18.05 -5.05
C ILE A 80 -14.97 -17.14 -3.81
N LEU A 81 -15.38 -15.89 -3.99
CA LEU A 81 -15.49 -14.93 -2.90
C LEU A 81 -16.84 -15.04 -2.18
N ILE A 82 -16.79 -15.19 -0.85
CA ILE A 82 -17.97 -15.28 0.00
C ILE A 82 -18.23 -13.95 0.71
N ALA A 83 -17.20 -13.35 1.32
CA ALA A 83 -17.33 -12.10 2.07
C ALA A 83 -16.02 -11.30 2.06
N ILE A 84 -16.13 -9.98 2.26
CA ILE A 84 -15.00 -9.03 2.32
C ILE A 84 -15.17 -8.16 3.57
N PHE A 85 -14.11 -8.04 4.36
CA PHE A 85 -14.03 -7.20 5.55
C PHE A 85 -12.96 -6.12 5.33
N ARG A 86 -13.19 -4.92 5.89
CA ARG A 86 -12.29 -3.75 5.77
C ARG A 86 -12.28 -2.96 7.07
N GLY A 87 -11.22 -2.19 7.28
CA GLY A 87 -11.04 -1.35 8.48
C GLY A 87 -10.16 -2.02 9.52
N ASP A 88 -9.97 -1.33 10.65
CA ASP A 88 -8.98 -1.71 11.66
C ASP A 88 -9.30 -3.06 12.33
N ASP A 89 -10.57 -3.43 12.40
CA ASP A 89 -11.05 -4.70 12.99
C ASP A 89 -11.28 -5.81 11.95
N GLN A 90 -10.90 -5.62 10.69
CA GLN A 90 -11.28 -6.51 9.60
C GLN A 90 -10.90 -7.99 9.81
N GLU A 91 -9.75 -8.26 10.44
CA GLU A 91 -9.26 -9.64 10.64
C GLU A 91 -10.08 -10.34 11.71
N LYS A 92 -10.45 -9.61 12.77
CA LYS A 92 -11.30 -10.11 13.85
C LYS A 92 -12.72 -10.37 13.36
N GLU A 93 -13.28 -9.44 12.58
CA GLU A 93 -14.61 -9.60 11.98
C GLU A 93 -14.65 -10.77 11.00
N ALA A 94 -13.63 -10.89 10.13
CA ALA A 94 -13.51 -11.99 9.19
C ALA A 94 -13.38 -13.35 9.90
N ALA A 95 -12.62 -13.44 11.00
CA ALA A 95 -12.49 -14.66 11.77
C ALA A 95 -13.83 -15.11 12.40
N ALA A 96 -14.60 -14.16 12.96
CA ALA A 96 -15.92 -14.45 13.51
C ALA A 96 -16.91 -14.89 12.42
N ALA A 97 -16.89 -14.22 11.27
CA ALA A 97 -17.73 -14.58 10.14
C ALA A 97 -17.34 -15.92 9.52
N LEU A 98 -16.04 -16.25 9.43
CA LEU A 98 -15.56 -17.54 8.92
C LEU A 98 -16.12 -18.71 9.72
N ALA A 99 -16.17 -18.58 11.05
CA ALA A 99 -16.76 -19.62 11.90
C ALA A 99 -18.24 -19.84 11.57
N GLN A 100 -19.01 -18.76 11.32
CA GLN A 100 -20.41 -18.87 10.92
C GLN A 100 -20.56 -19.47 9.51
N VAL A 101 -19.73 -19.05 8.54
CA VAL A 101 -19.74 -19.56 7.16
C VAL A 101 -19.44 -21.06 7.13
N ARG A 102 -18.46 -21.53 7.90
CA ARG A 102 -18.11 -22.96 7.97
C ARG A 102 -19.18 -23.83 8.63
N THR A 103 -19.90 -23.28 9.61
CA THR A 103 -20.87 -24.04 10.40
C THR A 103 -22.29 -23.84 9.86
N LYS A 104 -22.90 -22.68 10.13
CA LYS A 104 -24.26 -22.36 9.70
C LYS A 104 -24.37 -22.14 8.19
N GLY A 105 -23.31 -21.59 7.60
CA GLY A 105 -23.22 -21.32 6.18
C GLY A 105 -22.89 -22.53 5.31
N GLN A 106 -22.70 -23.72 5.91
CA GLN A 106 -22.46 -25.00 5.24
C GLN A 106 -21.31 -25.00 4.21
N LEU A 107 -20.29 -24.15 4.41
CA LEU A 107 -19.06 -24.11 3.61
C LEU A 107 -17.83 -24.43 4.48
N PRO A 108 -17.66 -25.68 4.96
CA PRO A 108 -16.57 -26.07 5.85
C PRO A 108 -15.17 -25.82 5.25
N GLU A 109 -15.07 -25.86 3.92
CA GLU A 109 -13.86 -25.61 3.14
C GLU A 109 -13.49 -24.13 3.01
N ALA A 110 -14.35 -23.20 3.49
CA ALA A 110 -14.06 -21.78 3.41
C ALA A 110 -12.76 -21.45 4.16
N VAL A 111 -11.96 -20.52 3.63
CA VAL A 111 -10.71 -20.05 4.23
C VAL A 111 -10.68 -18.54 4.29
N MET A 112 -9.94 -18.00 5.25
CA MET A 112 -9.65 -16.57 5.32
C MET A 112 -8.35 -16.27 4.59
N GLN A 113 -8.32 -15.20 3.79
CA GLN A 113 -7.14 -14.74 3.08
C GLN A 113 -7.08 -13.22 3.07
N LYS A 114 -5.90 -12.65 3.38
CA LYS A 114 -5.65 -11.22 3.23
C LYS A 114 -5.46 -10.88 1.75
N ARG A 115 -6.13 -9.83 1.28
CA ARG A 115 -6.06 -9.34 -0.10
C ARG A 115 -5.92 -7.82 -0.10
N GLY A 116 -4.68 -7.33 -0.08
CA GLY A 116 -4.39 -5.91 0.06
C GLY A 116 -4.79 -5.40 1.45
N GLU A 117 -5.59 -4.35 1.50
CA GLU A 117 -6.13 -3.76 2.75
C GLU A 117 -7.44 -4.42 3.21
N ALA A 118 -7.85 -5.53 2.61
CA ALA A 118 -9.08 -6.26 2.95
C ALA A 118 -8.76 -7.68 3.45
N THR A 119 -9.59 -8.21 4.33
CA THR A 119 -9.60 -9.63 4.69
C THR A 119 -10.82 -10.31 4.07
N CYS A 120 -10.61 -11.38 3.30
CA CYS A 120 -11.66 -12.04 2.54
C CYS A 120 -11.92 -13.47 3.05
N ILE A 121 -13.17 -13.94 2.92
CA ILE A 121 -13.53 -15.35 3.07
C ILE A 121 -13.71 -15.95 1.67
N LEU A 122 -13.04 -17.06 1.40
CA LEU A 122 -12.91 -17.65 0.06
C LEU A 122 -13.20 -19.15 0.10
N VAL A 123 -13.65 -19.71 -1.03
CA VAL A 123 -13.83 -21.15 -1.24
C VAL A 123 -13.07 -21.60 -2.49
N GLY A 124 -12.41 -22.76 -2.39
CA GLY A 124 -11.79 -23.44 -3.52
C GLY A 124 -10.49 -22.81 -4.03
N THR A 125 -9.87 -23.52 -4.96
CA THR A 125 -8.58 -23.18 -5.59
C THR A 125 -8.65 -23.67 -7.02
N PHE A 126 -8.67 -22.73 -7.97
CA PHE A 126 -8.96 -23.01 -9.38
C PHE A 126 -7.90 -22.42 -10.31
N LYS A 127 -7.78 -23.00 -11.51
CA LYS A 127 -6.78 -22.56 -12.50
C LYS A 127 -7.13 -21.21 -13.12
N GLY A 128 -8.41 -20.91 -13.26
CA GLY A 128 -8.89 -19.75 -14.00
C GLY A 128 -10.41 -19.66 -14.05
N PRO A 129 -10.96 -18.57 -14.62
CA PRO A 129 -12.40 -18.39 -14.75
C PRO A 129 -13.04 -19.37 -15.75
N ASP A 130 -12.24 -19.95 -16.65
CA ASP A 130 -12.68 -20.93 -17.64
C ASP A 130 -12.61 -22.39 -17.15
N ASP A 131 -12.10 -22.61 -15.94
CA ASP A 131 -12.00 -23.94 -15.33
C ASP A 131 -13.41 -24.51 -15.08
N ALA A 132 -13.69 -25.70 -15.64
CA ALA A 132 -14.99 -26.36 -15.49
C ALA A 132 -15.33 -26.63 -14.01
N ALA A 133 -14.32 -26.97 -13.20
CA ALA A 133 -14.51 -27.16 -11.76
C ALA A 133 -14.89 -25.85 -11.06
N ALA A 134 -14.31 -24.72 -11.49
CA ALA A 134 -14.63 -23.40 -10.94
C ALA A 134 -16.06 -22.98 -11.26
N LYS A 135 -16.53 -23.24 -12.48
CA LYS A 135 -17.90 -22.92 -12.91
C LYS A 135 -18.93 -23.76 -12.15
N SER A 136 -18.69 -25.07 -12.08
CA SER A 136 -19.53 -26.01 -11.32
C SER A 136 -19.62 -25.63 -9.84
N GLU A 137 -18.48 -25.29 -9.23
CA GLU A 137 -18.46 -24.92 -7.82
C GLU A 137 -19.10 -23.54 -7.56
N LEU A 138 -18.89 -22.57 -8.45
CA LEU A 138 -19.53 -21.27 -8.34
C LEU A 138 -21.05 -21.39 -8.42
N GLU A 139 -21.55 -22.20 -9.35
CA GLU A 139 -22.99 -22.46 -9.47
C GLU A 139 -23.54 -23.16 -8.22
N ARG A 140 -22.83 -24.18 -7.71
CA ARG A 140 -23.18 -24.85 -6.45
C ARG A 140 -23.32 -23.84 -5.32
N VAL A 141 -22.29 -23.02 -5.10
CA VAL A 141 -22.26 -22.01 -4.03
C VAL A 141 -23.39 -21.00 -4.20
N GLN A 142 -23.58 -20.46 -5.40
CA GLN A 142 -24.63 -19.47 -5.69
C GLN A 142 -26.05 -20.02 -5.52
N GLN A 143 -26.27 -21.33 -5.64
CA GLN A 143 -27.58 -21.98 -5.49
C GLN A 143 -27.83 -22.51 -4.07
N MET A 144 -26.88 -22.40 -3.14
CA MET A 144 -27.07 -22.89 -1.76
C MET A 144 -28.22 -22.18 -1.06
N VAL A 145 -29.21 -22.96 -0.62
CA VAL A 145 -30.34 -22.50 0.17
C VAL A 145 -30.14 -22.90 1.62
N ILE A 146 -30.11 -21.92 2.52
CA ILE A 146 -30.02 -22.11 3.96
C ILE A 146 -31.21 -21.37 4.58
N ASP A 147 -32.01 -22.07 5.37
CA ASP A 147 -33.24 -21.55 5.98
C ASP A 147 -34.20 -20.89 4.96
N GLY A 148 -34.26 -21.45 3.75
CA GLY A 148 -35.13 -20.95 2.66
C GLY A 148 -34.56 -19.75 1.89
N VAL A 149 -33.32 -19.33 2.16
CA VAL A 149 -32.69 -18.17 1.49
C VAL A 149 -31.43 -18.58 0.74
N THR A 150 -31.26 -18.04 -0.46
CA THR A 150 -30.03 -18.20 -1.27
C THR A 150 -28.92 -17.30 -0.74
N VAL A 151 -28.15 -17.81 0.22
CA VAL A 151 -27.20 -17.02 1.04
C VAL A 151 -25.97 -16.50 0.28
N TYR A 152 -25.59 -17.13 -0.83
CA TYR A 152 -24.36 -16.78 -1.59
C TYR A 152 -24.64 -16.43 -3.05
N ALA A 153 -25.86 -15.99 -3.38
CA ALA A 153 -26.23 -15.63 -4.75
C ALA A 153 -25.28 -14.60 -5.41
N MET A 154 -24.61 -13.78 -4.60
CA MET A 154 -23.69 -12.72 -5.04
C MET A 154 -22.21 -13.15 -5.07
N SER A 155 -21.89 -14.41 -4.77
CA SER A 155 -20.53 -14.93 -4.87
C SER A 155 -20.03 -14.90 -6.31
N TYR A 156 -18.72 -14.73 -6.50
CA TYR A 156 -18.09 -14.71 -7.81
C TYR A 156 -16.65 -15.23 -7.78
N LEU A 157 -16.11 -15.61 -8.93
CA LEU A 157 -14.72 -16.02 -9.06
C LEU A 157 -13.79 -14.81 -8.96
N ALA A 158 -13.02 -14.75 -7.88
CA ALA A 158 -12.00 -13.76 -7.65
C ALA A 158 -10.62 -14.26 -8.11
N PRO A 159 -9.87 -13.45 -8.88
CA PRO A 159 -8.50 -13.80 -9.27
C PRO A 159 -7.59 -13.91 -8.04
N PRO A 160 -6.48 -14.65 -8.08
CA PRO A 160 -5.51 -14.68 -6.98
C PRO A 160 -5.04 -13.28 -6.60
N PRO A 161 -4.69 -13.04 -5.32
CA PRO A 161 -4.02 -11.80 -4.94
C PRO A 161 -2.78 -11.65 -5.81
N LYS A 162 -2.68 -10.52 -6.51
CA LYS A 162 -1.48 -10.24 -7.30
C LYS A 162 -0.34 -10.08 -6.29
N LYS A 163 0.59 -11.06 -6.24
CA LYS A 163 1.84 -10.97 -5.47
C LYS A 163 2.38 -9.56 -5.58
N ASP A 164 2.47 -8.90 -4.42
CA ASP A 164 2.81 -7.50 -4.20
C ASP A 164 3.27 -6.78 -5.47
N LEU A 165 2.31 -6.18 -6.17
CA LEU A 165 2.62 -5.13 -7.15
C LEU A 165 3.32 -3.94 -6.47
N LYS A 166 3.35 -3.92 -5.13
CA LYS A 166 4.09 -2.98 -4.30
C LYS A 166 5.59 -3.03 -4.54
N GLY A 167 6.18 -4.14 -5.02
CA GLY A 167 7.62 -4.27 -5.24
C GLY A 167 8.41 -4.34 -3.93
N SER A 168 9.75 -4.44 -3.98
CA SER A 168 10.58 -4.60 -2.77
C SER A 168 10.74 -3.32 -1.92
N ILE A 169 10.38 -2.15 -2.47
CA ILE A 169 10.45 -0.84 -1.80
C ILE A 169 9.10 -0.10 -1.93
N PRO A 170 8.08 -0.49 -1.14
CA PRO A 170 6.71 -0.03 -1.29
C PRO A 170 6.54 1.49 -1.34
N GLU A 171 7.36 2.25 -0.63
CA GLU A 171 7.36 3.72 -0.59
C GLU A 171 7.69 4.38 -1.94
N TYR A 172 8.35 3.66 -2.84
CA TYR A 172 8.67 4.13 -4.21
C TYR A 172 7.68 3.63 -5.24
N ASN A 173 6.66 2.88 -4.82
CA ASN A 173 5.58 2.48 -5.70
C ASN A 173 4.66 3.67 -6.02
N LEU A 174 4.35 3.86 -7.31
CA LEU A 174 3.48 4.93 -7.78
C LEU A 174 2.07 4.86 -7.20
N VAL A 175 1.58 3.68 -6.82
CA VAL A 175 0.28 3.53 -6.13
C VAL A 175 0.27 4.28 -4.79
N GLN A 176 1.43 4.44 -4.14
CA GLN A 176 1.55 5.22 -2.90
C GLN A 176 1.57 6.74 -3.14
N ALA A 177 1.75 7.22 -4.38
CA ALA A 177 1.85 8.65 -4.66
C ALA A 177 0.57 9.40 -4.26
N LYS A 178 -0.61 8.81 -4.40
CA LYS A 178 -1.85 9.45 -3.94
C LYS A 178 -1.98 9.52 -2.42
N LEU A 179 -1.43 8.54 -1.70
CA LEU A 179 -1.40 8.58 -0.24
C LEU A 179 -0.45 9.68 0.25
N LEU A 180 0.68 9.88 -0.44
CA LEU A 180 1.69 10.88 -0.07
C LEU A 180 1.32 12.31 -0.47
N TYR A 181 0.71 12.51 -1.65
CA TYR A 181 0.47 13.84 -2.24
C TYR A 181 -1.01 14.19 -2.40
N GLY A 182 -1.92 13.30 -1.99
CA GLY A 182 -3.36 13.52 -2.00
C GLY A 182 -3.94 13.77 -3.39
N LYS A 183 -4.97 14.63 -3.45
CA LYS A 183 -5.69 14.99 -4.69
C LYS A 183 -4.83 15.72 -5.74
N ARG A 184 -3.62 16.12 -5.37
CA ARG A 184 -2.65 16.77 -6.27
C ARG A 184 -1.85 15.77 -7.10
N ALA A 185 -1.87 14.48 -6.75
CA ALA A 185 -1.27 13.44 -7.57
C ALA A 185 -2.17 13.08 -8.76
N VAL A 186 -2.10 13.86 -9.84
CA VAL A 186 -2.92 13.66 -11.05
C VAL A 186 -2.12 12.92 -12.13
N GLN A 187 -0.94 13.43 -12.49
CA GLN A 187 -0.09 12.83 -13.53
C GLN A 187 1.37 12.72 -13.10
N THR A 188 2.10 11.86 -13.78
CA THR A 188 3.55 11.69 -13.64
C THR A 188 4.19 11.51 -15.03
N LEU A 189 5.46 11.87 -15.19
CA LEU A 189 6.15 11.70 -16.46
C LEU A 189 6.73 10.29 -16.56
N GLN A 190 6.29 9.48 -17.52
CA GLN A 190 6.89 8.19 -17.79
C GLN A 190 8.22 8.36 -18.53
N VAL A 191 9.28 7.80 -17.97
CA VAL A 191 10.66 7.93 -18.48
C VAL A 191 11.29 6.59 -18.84
N ALA A 192 10.78 5.47 -18.31
CA ALA A 192 11.17 4.16 -18.79
C ALA A 192 10.08 3.10 -18.63
N VAL A 193 10.22 2.02 -19.39
CA VAL A 193 9.44 0.79 -19.32
C VAL A 193 10.39 -0.40 -19.27
N TYR A 194 10.10 -1.38 -18.42
CA TYR A 194 10.84 -2.63 -18.31
C TYR A 194 9.93 -3.80 -18.63
N GLY A 195 10.32 -4.63 -19.58
CA GLY A 195 9.48 -5.72 -20.08
C GLY A 195 10.17 -6.61 -21.11
N ARG A 196 9.41 -7.60 -21.59
CA ARG A 196 9.77 -8.49 -22.70
C ARG A 196 8.73 -8.31 -23.80
N GLU A 197 9.13 -7.73 -24.93
CA GLU A 197 8.26 -7.49 -26.08
C GLU A 197 8.23 -8.70 -27.03
N ASP A 198 9.25 -9.55 -26.94
CA ASP A 198 9.39 -10.79 -27.68
C ASP A 198 8.55 -11.94 -27.10
N ILE A 199 7.91 -11.74 -25.94
CA ILE A 199 7.11 -12.76 -25.26
C ILE A 199 5.67 -12.27 -25.04
N ASP A 200 4.74 -13.01 -25.63
CA ASP A 200 3.31 -12.73 -25.51
C ASP A 200 2.72 -13.06 -24.13
N ARG A 201 3.33 -13.91 -23.32
CA ARG A 201 2.91 -14.17 -21.93
C ARG A 201 4.15 -14.33 -21.05
N PRO A 202 4.65 -13.23 -20.45
CA PRO A 202 5.81 -13.27 -19.57
C PRO A 202 5.59 -14.24 -18.41
N THR A 203 6.59 -15.06 -18.10
CA THR A 203 6.57 -15.93 -16.93
C THR A 203 6.81 -15.12 -15.65
N GLU A 204 6.57 -15.72 -14.48
CA GLU A 204 6.86 -15.06 -13.20
C GLU A 204 8.34 -14.68 -13.07
N LYS A 205 9.24 -15.50 -13.63
CA LYS A 205 10.68 -15.22 -13.65
C LYS A 205 10.99 -13.97 -14.49
N ASP A 206 10.42 -13.88 -15.69
CA ASP A 206 10.60 -12.72 -16.57
C ASP A 206 10.09 -11.43 -15.90
N LEU A 207 8.92 -11.52 -15.25
CA LEU A 207 8.36 -10.39 -14.52
C LEU A 207 9.24 -9.99 -13.33
N LYS A 208 9.82 -10.95 -12.60
CA LYS A 208 10.71 -10.66 -11.46
C LYS A 208 11.93 -9.86 -11.89
N GLU A 209 12.56 -10.23 -13.00
CA GLU A 209 13.71 -9.51 -13.56
C GLU A 209 13.32 -8.09 -13.99
N CYS A 210 12.19 -7.93 -14.68
CA CYS A 210 11.69 -6.62 -15.10
C CYS A 210 11.31 -5.71 -13.91
N ARG A 211 10.75 -6.29 -12.84
CA ARG A 211 10.39 -5.56 -11.60
C ARG A 211 11.65 -5.08 -10.89
N ALA A 212 12.61 -5.97 -10.65
CA ALA A 212 13.89 -5.62 -10.02
C ALA A 212 14.64 -4.53 -10.81
N ALA A 213 14.66 -4.62 -12.15
CA ALA A 213 15.30 -3.61 -12.98
C ALA A 213 14.64 -2.23 -12.90
N ALA A 214 13.29 -2.19 -12.84
CA ALA A 214 12.55 -0.95 -12.67
C ALA A 214 12.76 -0.33 -11.27
N GLU A 215 12.72 -1.15 -10.22
CA GLU A 215 13.01 -0.71 -8.85
C GLU A 215 14.42 -0.13 -8.75
N GLN A 216 15.43 -0.81 -9.32
CA GLN A 216 16.80 -0.32 -9.30
C GLN A 216 16.99 0.97 -10.11
N ALA A 217 16.24 1.15 -11.20
CA ALA A 217 16.24 2.41 -11.93
C ALA A 217 15.67 3.56 -11.10
N VAL A 218 14.60 3.32 -10.34
CA VAL A 218 14.04 4.31 -9.41
C VAL A 218 15.02 4.65 -8.30
N ILE A 219 15.71 3.66 -7.73
CA ILE A 219 16.75 3.90 -6.71
C ILE A 219 17.84 4.84 -7.25
N ARG A 220 18.35 4.58 -8.46
CA ARG A 220 19.36 5.47 -9.08
C ARG A 220 18.85 6.89 -9.27
N LEU A 221 17.65 7.04 -9.84
CA LEU A 221 17.04 8.37 -10.04
C LEU A 221 16.82 9.10 -8.70
N ARG A 222 16.43 8.38 -7.64
CA ARG A 222 16.29 8.94 -6.28
C ARG A 222 17.63 9.39 -5.71
N GLN A 223 18.70 8.63 -5.95
CA GLN A 223 20.06 9.02 -5.56
C GLN A 223 20.56 10.25 -6.32
N GLU A 224 20.10 10.43 -7.57
CA GLU A 224 20.35 11.63 -8.39
C GLU A 224 19.47 12.84 -7.98
N GLY A 225 18.61 12.68 -6.97
CA GLY A 225 17.76 13.74 -6.44
C GLY A 225 16.40 13.87 -7.14
N GLU A 226 16.03 12.93 -8.00
CA GLU A 226 14.77 12.98 -8.74
C GLU A 226 13.63 12.34 -7.95
N GLN A 227 12.42 12.89 -8.10
CA GLN A 227 11.20 12.34 -7.52
C GLN A 227 10.70 11.16 -8.38
N ALA A 228 11.37 10.00 -8.29
CA ALA A 228 11.07 8.84 -9.14
C ALA A 228 10.19 7.77 -8.47
N PHE A 229 9.35 7.10 -9.25
CA PHE A 229 8.48 6.02 -8.79
C PHE A 229 8.45 4.87 -9.80
N TYR A 230 8.21 3.66 -9.34
CA TYR A 230 7.92 2.51 -10.20
C TYR A 230 6.44 2.13 -10.11
N TYR A 231 5.92 1.53 -11.17
CA TYR A 231 4.62 0.89 -11.17
C TYR A 231 4.72 -0.46 -11.87
N HIS A 232 4.26 -1.52 -11.21
CA HIS A 232 4.24 -2.85 -11.80
C HIS A 232 2.89 -3.13 -12.46
N GLY A 233 2.88 -3.17 -13.79
CA GLY A 233 1.75 -3.66 -14.56
C GLY A 233 1.77 -5.19 -14.72
N PRO A 234 0.71 -5.78 -15.30
CA PRO A 234 0.62 -7.23 -15.49
C PRO A 234 1.70 -7.83 -16.39
N ARG A 235 2.25 -7.05 -17.32
CA ARG A 235 3.20 -7.50 -18.34
C ARG A 235 4.54 -6.76 -18.34
N ARG A 236 4.58 -5.58 -17.72
CA ARG A 236 5.69 -4.64 -17.77
C ARG A 236 5.68 -3.74 -16.54
N SER A 237 6.85 -3.27 -16.16
CA SER A 237 7.03 -2.26 -15.13
C SER A 237 7.27 -0.90 -15.78
N MET A 238 6.79 0.17 -15.18
CA MET A 238 7.00 1.54 -15.62
C MET A 238 7.83 2.27 -14.58
N VAL A 239 8.69 3.17 -15.04
CA VAL A 239 9.43 4.12 -14.20
C VAL A 239 8.99 5.52 -14.59
N THR A 240 8.67 6.31 -13.58
CA THR A 240 8.06 7.63 -13.73
C THR A 240 8.78 8.63 -12.84
N VAL A 241 8.76 9.91 -13.22
CA VAL A 241 9.40 11.02 -12.50
C VAL A 241 8.42 12.17 -12.34
N GLY A 242 8.39 12.71 -11.12
CA GLY A 242 7.59 13.86 -10.74
C GLY A 242 6.12 13.55 -10.48
N VAL A 243 5.49 14.37 -9.65
CA VAL A 243 4.03 14.40 -9.44
C VAL A 243 3.50 15.75 -9.88
N PHE A 244 2.59 15.74 -10.86
CA PHE A 244 2.03 16.91 -11.51
C PHE A 244 0.53 17.00 -11.28
N ASP A 245 0.06 18.23 -11.04
CA ASP A 245 -1.35 18.56 -10.83
C ASP A 245 -1.88 19.46 -11.96
N LEU A 246 -3.13 19.92 -11.84
CA LEU A 246 -3.77 20.79 -12.84
C LEU A 246 -3.14 22.19 -12.94
N THR A 247 -2.19 22.54 -12.06
CA THR A 247 -1.38 23.76 -12.22
C THR A 247 -0.19 23.55 -13.15
N ASP A 248 0.13 22.29 -13.49
CA ASP A 248 1.23 21.96 -14.39
C ASP A 248 0.82 21.74 -15.82
N PHE A 249 -0.43 21.31 -16.02
CA PHE A 249 -1.02 21.06 -17.32
C PHE A 249 -2.50 21.43 -17.26
N ASP A 250 -3.00 22.00 -18.34
CA ASP A 250 -4.42 22.29 -18.49
C ASP A 250 -5.01 21.37 -19.56
N PRO A 251 -5.96 20.47 -19.23
CA PRO A 251 -6.65 19.64 -20.21
C PRO A 251 -7.33 20.44 -21.33
N ARG A 252 -7.74 21.69 -21.06
CA ARG A 252 -8.38 22.59 -22.02
C ARG A 252 -7.37 23.31 -22.90
N VAL A 253 -6.12 23.43 -22.45
CA VAL A 253 -5.02 24.06 -23.17
C VAL A 253 -3.82 23.10 -23.20
N PRO A 254 -3.80 22.10 -24.09
CA PRO A 254 -2.76 21.05 -24.11
C PRO A 254 -1.33 21.57 -24.33
N SER A 255 -1.17 22.79 -24.85
CA SER A 255 0.12 23.47 -24.99
C SER A 255 0.66 24.04 -23.68
N TYR A 256 -0.21 24.27 -22.69
CA TYR A 256 0.20 24.79 -21.40
C TYR A 256 0.97 23.74 -20.62
N LYS A 257 2.18 24.11 -20.22
CA LYS A 257 3.04 23.33 -19.34
C LYS A 257 3.74 24.26 -18.35
N SER A 258 3.68 23.97 -17.05
CA SER A 258 4.45 24.71 -16.06
C SER A 258 5.96 24.64 -16.32
N SER A 259 6.72 25.55 -15.73
CA SER A 259 8.19 25.54 -15.85
C SER A 259 8.79 24.24 -15.31
N ARG A 260 8.30 23.74 -14.16
CA ARG A 260 8.80 22.48 -13.58
C ARG A 260 8.55 21.28 -14.49
N LEU A 261 7.38 21.18 -15.11
CA LEU A 261 7.08 20.11 -16.06
C LEU A 261 7.97 20.19 -17.31
N ARG A 262 8.17 21.41 -17.85
CA ARG A 262 9.07 21.63 -19.00
C ARG A 262 10.51 21.25 -18.69
N GLU A 263 11.00 21.61 -17.51
CA GLU A 263 12.35 21.26 -17.06
C GLU A 263 12.51 19.75 -16.88
N THR A 264 11.54 19.06 -16.26
CA THR A 264 11.56 17.60 -16.16
C THR A 264 11.55 16.94 -17.54
N GLN A 265 10.73 17.42 -18.49
CA GLN A 265 10.73 16.93 -19.87
C GLN A 265 12.05 17.21 -20.61
N LYS A 266 12.75 18.29 -20.28
CA LYS A 266 14.08 18.59 -20.84
C LYS A 266 15.15 17.63 -20.29
N ARG A 267 15.08 17.25 -19.00
CA ARG A 267 15.99 16.26 -18.39
C ARG A 267 15.71 14.84 -18.86
N PHE A 268 14.43 14.50 -19.04
CA PHE A 268 13.96 13.20 -19.50
C PHE A 268 13.20 13.34 -20.82
N PRO A 269 13.89 13.59 -21.95
CA PRO A 269 13.22 13.81 -23.23
C PRO A 269 12.70 12.52 -23.88
N HIS A 270 13.24 11.37 -23.48
CA HIS A 270 13.01 10.09 -24.16
C HIS A 270 12.61 9.01 -23.17
N ASN A 271 11.60 8.23 -23.57
CA ASN A 271 11.18 7.06 -22.83
C ASN A 271 12.11 5.89 -23.18
N LEU A 272 12.74 5.31 -22.17
CA LEU A 272 13.65 4.19 -22.31
C LEU A 272 12.90 2.86 -22.21
N TYR A 273 13.44 1.81 -22.83
CA TYR A 273 12.98 0.45 -22.69
C TYR A 273 14.12 -0.44 -22.27
N ASN A 274 13.97 -1.09 -21.12
CA ASN A 274 15.05 -1.83 -20.46
C ASN A 274 16.36 -1.00 -20.37
N GLY A 275 16.23 0.32 -20.17
CA GLY A 275 17.36 1.26 -20.09
C GLY A 275 17.91 1.75 -21.43
N GLN A 276 17.32 1.39 -22.58
CA GLN A 276 17.79 1.79 -23.91
C GLN A 276 16.75 2.65 -24.63
N ALA A 277 17.19 3.59 -25.47
CA ALA A 277 16.27 4.39 -26.28
C ALA A 277 15.60 3.53 -27.37
N ILE A 278 14.27 3.54 -27.45
CA ILE A 278 13.54 2.83 -28.52
C ILE A 278 13.25 3.77 -29.69
N ARG A 279 13.41 3.26 -30.91
CA ARG A 279 12.85 3.88 -32.11
C ARG A 279 11.46 3.31 -32.40
N VAL A 280 10.45 4.16 -32.35
CA VAL A 280 9.07 3.80 -32.70
C VAL A 280 8.79 4.26 -34.12
N ARG A 281 8.26 3.34 -34.94
CA ARG A 281 7.78 3.63 -36.29
C ARG A 281 6.27 3.49 -36.31
N ALA A 282 5.56 4.60 -36.39
CA ALA A 282 4.13 4.56 -36.70
C ALA A 282 3.94 4.25 -38.20
N PRO A 283 2.86 3.56 -38.60
CA PRO A 283 2.56 3.34 -40.01
C PRO A 283 2.58 4.66 -40.78
N GLY A 284 3.39 4.74 -41.83
CA GLY A 284 3.53 5.95 -42.66
C GLY A 284 4.42 7.07 -42.10
N GLN A 285 5.06 6.90 -40.93
CA GLN A 285 5.98 7.91 -40.38
C GLN A 285 7.45 7.42 -40.29
N PRO A 286 8.43 8.33 -40.34
CA PRO A 286 9.82 7.99 -40.08
C PRO A 286 9.99 7.48 -38.63
N ALA A 287 10.94 6.56 -38.43
CA ALA A 287 11.25 6.06 -37.11
C ALA A 287 11.79 7.20 -36.23
N ARG A 288 11.17 7.43 -35.08
CA ARG A 288 11.57 8.47 -34.12
C ARG A 288 11.81 7.85 -32.74
N ILE A 289 12.72 8.42 -31.97
CA ILE A 289 12.92 8.00 -30.58
C ILE A 289 11.63 8.30 -29.81
N GLN A 290 11.17 7.35 -29.00
CA GLN A 290 9.95 7.52 -28.23
C GLN A 290 10.13 8.65 -27.19
N PRO A 291 9.30 9.71 -27.21
CA PRO A 291 9.39 10.74 -26.20
C PRO A 291 8.82 10.25 -24.86
N SER A 292 9.30 10.83 -23.76
CA SER A 292 8.64 10.70 -22.46
C SER A 292 7.29 11.39 -22.47
N ASN A 293 6.28 10.75 -21.88
CA ASN A 293 4.90 11.21 -21.92
C ASN A 293 4.29 11.22 -20.52
N LEU A 294 3.36 12.16 -20.29
CA LEU A 294 2.59 12.18 -19.07
C LEU A 294 1.59 11.01 -19.05
N VAL A 295 1.52 10.35 -17.90
CA VAL A 295 0.58 9.27 -17.63
C VAL A 295 -0.18 9.58 -16.35
N ALA A 296 -1.41 9.08 -16.25
CA ALA A 296 -2.21 9.24 -15.04
C ALA A 296 -1.61 8.45 -13.88
N ILE A 297 -1.64 9.04 -12.69
CA ILE A 297 -1.30 8.31 -11.46
C ILE A 297 -2.49 7.39 -11.11
N PRO A 298 -2.27 6.08 -10.89
CA PRO A 298 -3.34 5.14 -10.58
C PRO A 298 -4.19 5.55 -9.37
N GLU A 299 -5.48 5.22 -9.41
CA GLU A 299 -6.40 5.50 -8.29
C GLU A 299 -6.24 4.50 -7.14
N LYS A 300 -5.96 3.22 -7.44
CA LYS A 300 -5.70 2.10 -6.51
C LYS A 300 -4.91 0.99 -7.20
#